data_AF-A0A2D9CIS2-F1
#
_entry.id   AF-A0A2D9CIS2-F1
#
_cell.length_a   1.000
_cell.length_b   1.000
_cell.length_c   1.000
_cell.angle_alpha   90.00
_cell.angle_beta   90.00
_cell.angle_gamma   90.00
#
_symmetry.space_group_name_H-M   'P 1'
#
loop_
_entity.id
_entity.type
_entity.pdbx_description
1 polymer ?
#
loop_
_entity_poly.entity_id
_entity_poly.type
_entity_poly.pdbx_seq_one_letter_code
_entity_poly.pdbx_strand_id
1 'polypeptide(L)'
;MNDKNETTNPEYYRKWNIEPAVYIMENGLEFWRGNIIKYASRAGYKLYEGNDYFESEIKDLRKLIEYAEMRIEQIDFADNDGK
;
A
#
# COMPACT_ATOMS: atom_id res chain seq x y z
N MET A 1 -2.69 20.01 31.60
CA MET A 1 -2.48 20.30 30.16
C MET A 1 -2.86 19.04 29.42
N ASN A 2 -3.99 19.05 28.71
CA ASN A 2 -4.48 17.91 27.95
C ASN A 2 -3.79 17.92 26.59
N ASP A 3 -2.82 17.03 26.40
CA ASP A 3 -2.27 16.78 25.08
C ASP A 3 -3.22 15.82 24.36
N LYS A 4 -4.19 16.41 23.64
CA LYS A 4 -5.06 15.65 22.76
C LYS A 4 -4.20 15.16 21.62
N ASN A 5 -4.00 13.86 21.57
CA ASN A 5 -3.48 13.13 20.42
C ASN A 5 -4.47 13.37 19.25
N GLU A 6 -4.33 14.51 18.58
CA GLU A 6 -5.06 14.83 17.36
C GLU A 6 -4.55 13.86 16.30
N THR A 7 -5.22 12.71 16.24
CA THR A 7 -5.22 11.87 15.04
C THR A 7 -5.92 12.71 13.99
N THR A 8 -5.17 13.62 13.38
CA THR A 8 -5.56 14.37 12.20
C THR A 8 -5.86 13.32 11.15
N ASN A 9 -7.12 12.97 11.01
CA ASN A 9 -7.62 12.09 9.98
C ASN A 9 -7.85 13.01 8.78
N PRO A 10 -6.84 13.26 7.93
CA PRO A 10 -6.88 14.37 7.02
C PRO A 10 -7.86 13.97 5.91
N GLU A 11 -8.61 14.92 5.37
CA GLU A 11 -9.74 14.70 4.45
C GLU A 11 -9.42 13.89 3.18
N TYR A 12 -8.19 13.39 3.00
CA TYR A 12 -7.78 12.52 1.91
C TYR A 12 -8.40 11.11 1.95
N TYR A 13 -9.02 10.68 3.04
CA TYR A 13 -9.75 9.40 3.14
C TYR A 13 -11.19 9.43 2.57
N ARG A 14 -11.48 10.36 1.66
CA ARG A 14 -12.80 10.46 0.99
C ARG A 14 -12.69 10.33 -0.53
N LYS A 15 -11.69 9.61 -1.01
CA LYS A 15 -11.48 9.46 -2.45
C LYS A 15 -12.33 8.33 -3.03
N TRP A 16 -12.46 7.23 -2.29
CA TRP A 16 -13.09 6.03 -2.77
C TRP A 16 -14.34 5.72 -1.95
N ASN A 17 -15.35 5.11 -2.58
CA ASN A 17 -16.55 4.67 -1.87
C ASN A 17 -16.22 3.67 -0.76
N ILE A 18 -15.13 2.92 -0.92
CA ILE A 18 -14.56 2.04 0.09
C ILE A 18 -13.08 2.38 0.18
N GLU A 19 -12.62 2.78 1.36
CA GLU A 19 -11.21 3.06 1.58
C GLU A 19 -10.38 1.78 1.43
N PRO A 20 -9.20 1.83 0.77
CA PRO A 20 -8.39 0.64 0.54
C PRO A 20 -8.08 -0.15 1.82
N ALA A 21 -7.82 0.53 2.94
CA ALA A 21 -7.58 -0.12 4.23
C ALA A 21 -8.80 -0.92 4.71
N VAL A 22 -10.01 -0.37 4.55
CA VAL A 22 -11.26 -1.05 4.92
C VAL A 22 -11.46 -2.27 4.01
N TYR A 23 -11.30 -2.12 2.70
CA TYR A 23 -11.40 -3.25 1.76
C TYR A 23 -10.44 -4.39 2.11
N ILE A 24 -9.19 -4.05 2.45
CA ILE A 24 -8.16 -5.03 2.83
C ILE A 24 -8.53 -5.77 4.13
N MET A 25 -8.99 -5.04 5.14
CA MET A 25 -9.33 -5.60 6.45
C MET A 25 -10.58 -6.49 6.38
N GLU A 26 -11.65 -6.01 5.75
CA GLU A 26 -12.92 -6.74 5.64
C GLU A 26 -12.79 -8.04 4.83
N ASN A 27 -11.84 -8.09 3.89
CA ASN A 27 -11.58 -9.30 3.10
C ASN A 27 -10.43 -10.16 3.66
N GLY A 28 -9.82 -9.77 4.79
CA GLY A 28 -8.72 -10.52 5.42
C GLY A 28 -7.53 -10.76 4.48
N LEU A 29 -7.21 -9.77 3.62
CA LEU A 29 -6.21 -9.98 2.57
C LEU A 29 -4.81 -10.15 3.14
N GLU A 30 -4.04 -11.03 2.50
CA GLU A 30 -2.67 -11.33 2.85
C GLU A 30 -1.78 -10.09 2.70
N PHE A 31 -0.69 -10.04 3.45
CA PHE A 31 0.17 -8.86 3.54
C PHE A 31 0.64 -8.32 2.18
N TRP A 32 1.09 -9.19 1.27
CA TRP A 32 1.54 -8.78 -0.06
C TRP A 32 0.39 -8.18 -0.88
N ARG A 33 -0.78 -8.83 -0.86
CA ARG A 33 -1.96 -8.43 -1.64
C ARG A 33 -2.55 -7.12 -1.13
N GLY A 34 -2.64 -6.97 0.19
CA GLY A 34 -3.08 -5.73 0.82
C GLY A 34 -2.17 -4.55 0.46
N ASN A 35 -0.85 -4.76 0.49
CA ASN A 35 0.07 -3.70 0.07
C ASN A 35 -0.06 -3.34 -1.41
N ILE A 36 -0.22 -4.33 -2.31
CA ILE A 36 -0.47 -4.05 -3.74
C ILE A 36 -1.68 -3.13 -3.92
N ILE A 37 -2.82 -3.46 -3.29
CA ILE A 37 -4.05 -2.64 -3.38
C ILE A 37 -3.81 -1.24 -2.82
N LYS A 38 -3.14 -1.14 -1.67
CA LYS A 38 -2.81 0.15 -1.04
C LYS A 38 -1.97 1.04 -1.95
N TYR A 39 -0.88 0.52 -2.50
CA TYR A 39 0.04 1.30 -3.34
C TYR A 39 -0.58 1.62 -4.71
N ALA A 40 -1.33 0.68 -5.32
CA ALA A 40 -2.09 0.95 -6.54
C ALA A 40 -3.11 2.08 -6.36
N SER A 41 -3.87 2.05 -5.25
CA SER A 41 -4.93 3.03 -5.00
C SER A 41 -4.39 4.42 -4.62
N ARG A 42 -3.12 4.50 -4.22
CA ARG A 42 -2.46 5.72 -3.73
C ARG A 42 -1.57 6.40 -4.78
N ALA A 43 -1.06 5.64 -5.74
CA ALA A 43 -0.26 6.14 -6.85
C ALA A 43 -0.96 7.34 -7.55
N GLY A 44 -0.22 8.43 -7.75
CA GLY A 44 -0.73 9.68 -8.32
C GLY A 44 -1.36 10.65 -7.30
N TYR A 45 -1.47 10.29 -6.02
CA TYR A 45 -2.14 11.13 -5.00
C TYR A 45 -1.27 11.49 -3.81
N LYS A 46 -0.40 10.58 -3.36
CA LYS A 46 0.48 10.84 -2.23
C LYS A 46 1.69 11.62 -2.71
N LEU A 47 1.86 12.86 -2.25
CA LEU A 47 3.12 13.59 -2.38
C LEU A 47 4.09 13.14 -1.28
N TYR A 48 5.30 12.76 -1.67
CA TYR A 48 6.40 12.50 -0.73
C TYR A 48 7.24 13.77 -0.55
N GLU A 49 7.73 14.00 0.67
CA GLU A 49 8.63 15.10 0.95
C GLU A 49 9.88 15.01 0.07
N GLY A 50 10.23 16.11 -0.58
CA GLY A 50 11.38 16.20 -1.49
C GLY A 50 11.14 15.65 -2.91
N ASN A 51 9.95 15.14 -3.22
CA ASN A 51 9.61 14.62 -4.55
C ASN A 51 8.58 15.51 -5.25
N ASP A 52 8.56 15.49 -6.58
CA ASP A 52 7.40 15.94 -7.34
C ASP A 52 6.29 14.86 -7.41
N TYR A 53 5.16 15.19 -8.06
CA TYR A 53 4.03 14.26 -8.20
C TYR A 53 4.37 13.01 -9.03
N PHE A 54 5.18 13.14 -10.08
CA PHE A 54 5.57 12.01 -10.94
C PHE A 54 6.53 11.07 -10.21
N GLU A 55 7.53 11.60 -9.53
CA GLU A 55 8.46 10.84 -8.70
C GLU A 55 7.72 10.13 -7.57
N SER A 56 6.73 10.79 -6.98
CA SER A 56 5.91 10.22 -5.93
C SER A 56 5.02 9.07 -6.42
N GLU A 57 4.41 9.22 -7.61
CA GLU A 57 3.65 8.16 -8.26
C GLU A 57 4.54 6.96 -8.62
N ILE A 58 5.69 7.21 -9.24
CA ILE A 58 6.68 6.16 -9.57
C ILE A 58 7.10 5.42 -8.30
N LYS A 59 7.29 6.12 -7.18
CA LYS A 59 7.66 5.49 -5.90
C LYS A 59 6.58 4.52 -5.40
N ASP A 60 5.31 4.90 -5.50
CA ASP A 60 4.21 3.99 -5.13
C ASP A 60 4.12 2.79 -6.08
N LEU A 61 4.28 3.00 -7.40
CA LEU A 61 4.27 1.92 -8.39
C LEU A 61 5.44 0.93 -8.19
N ARG A 62 6.64 1.42 -7.85
CA ARG A 62 7.78 0.57 -7.50
C ARG A 62 7.52 -0.27 -6.26
N LYS A 63 6.88 0.32 -5.24
CA LYS A 63 6.48 -0.44 -4.04
C LYS A 63 5.48 -1.54 -4.36
N LEU A 64 4.51 -1.28 -5.22
CA LEU A 64 3.59 -2.31 -5.70
C LEU A 64 4.34 -3.48 -6.36
N ILE A 65 5.31 -3.19 -7.22
CA ILE A 65 6.13 -4.20 -7.91
C ILE A 65 6.91 -5.04 -6.89
N GLU A 66 7.57 -4.40 -5.92
CA GLU A 66 8.33 -5.08 -4.85
C GLU A 66 7.48 -6.11 -4.10
N TYR A 67 6.22 -5.80 -3.78
CA TYR A 67 5.32 -6.75 -3.11
C TYR A 67 4.87 -7.89 -4.01
N ALA A 68 4.74 -7.66 -5.31
CA ALA A 68 4.44 -8.72 -6.27
C ALA A 68 5.64 -9.66 -6.43
N GLU A 69 6.85 -9.11 -6.59
CA GLU A 69 8.11 -9.85 -6.67
C GLU A 69 8.34 -10.69 -5.41
N MET A 70 8.16 -10.11 -4.22
CA MET A 70 8.27 -10.85 -2.95
C MET A 70 7.35 -12.07 -2.90
N ARG A 71 6.12 -11.97 -3.46
CA ARG A 71 5.20 -13.12 -3.48
C ARG A 71 5.64 -14.18 -4.49
N ILE A 72 6.14 -13.77 -5.65
CA ILE A 72 6.68 -14.68 -6.66
C ILE A 72 7.87 -15.45 -6.06
N GLU A 73 8.81 -14.74 -5.44
CA GLU A 73 9.96 -15.36 -4.77
C GLU A 73 9.52 -16.37 -3.71
N GLN A 74 8.56 -16.03 -2.85
CA GLN A 74 8.03 -16.98 -1.86
C GLN A 74 7.48 -18.28 -2.47
N ILE A 75 6.85 -18.20 -3.64
CA ILE A 75 6.33 -19.36 -4.36
C ILE A 75 7.49 -20.16 -4.95
N ASP A 76 8.42 -19.47 -5.63
CA ASP A 76 9.58 -20.12 -6.24
C ASP A 76 10.46 -20.84 -5.19
N PHE A 77 10.66 -20.24 -4.01
CA PHE A 77 11.36 -20.89 -2.90
C PHE A 77 10.63 -22.13 -2.41
N ALA A 78 9.30 -22.05 -2.20
CA ALA A 78 8.51 -23.19 -1.74
C ALA A 78 8.48 -24.34 -2.77
N ASP A 79 8.45 -24.04 -4.07
CA ASP A 79 8.49 -25.02 -5.15
C ASP A 79 9.87 -25.70 -5.27
N ASN A 80 10.94 -24.98 -4.95
CA ASN A 80 12.31 -25.51 -5.00
C ASN A 80 12.66 -26.35 -3.76
N ASP A 81 12.12 -26.04 -2.58
CA ASP A 81 12.28 -26.87 -1.37
C ASP A 81 11.47 -28.18 -1.44
N GLY A 82 10.48 -28.26 -2.33
CA GLY A 82 9.67 -29.44 -2.60
C GLY A 82 10.23 -30.40 -3.67
N LYS A 83 11.39 -30.09 -4.25
CA LYS A 83 12.13 -30.94 -5.21
C LYS A 83 13.39 -31.51 -4.57
#